data_AF-A0A7T6VK80-F1
#
_entry.id   AF-A0A7T6VK80-F1
#
_cell.length_a   1.000
_cell.length_b   1.000
_cell.length_c   1.000
_cell.angle_alpha   90.00
_cell.angle_beta   90.00
_cell.angle_gamma   90.00
#
_symmetry.space_group_name_H-M   'P 1'
#
loop_
_entity.id
_entity.type
_entity.pdbx_description
1 polymer ?
#
loop_
_entity_poly.entity_id
_entity_poly.type
_entity_poly.pdbx_seq_one_letter_code
_entity_poly.pdbx_strand_id
1 'polypeptide(L)'
;MSDAQAKRLRVWVSKMLSQFPIREGVAVSGVAESAEVYPGELSARRAESARRLLVRFGLKRERYAVHGYVYERMSIQDDENAKRAEITLLPGCPDNCCVDK
;
A
#
# COMPACT_ATOMS: atom_id res chain seq x y z
N MET A 1 -13.11 4.14 -2.01
CA MET A 1 -12.23 4.93 -1.12
C MET A 1 -12.83 6.32 -1.01
N SER A 2 -12.92 6.90 0.19
CA SER A 2 -13.55 8.22 0.38
C SER A 2 -12.62 9.38 0.00
N ASP A 3 -13.18 10.57 -0.21
CA ASP A 3 -12.41 11.79 -0.51
C ASP A 3 -11.44 12.16 0.61
N ALA A 4 -11.86 11.98 1.87
CA ALA A 4 -11.01 12.22 3.03
C ALA A 4 -9.79 11.27 3.04
N GLN A 5 -10.00 9.98 2.74
CA GLN A 5 -8.91 9.01 2.59
C GLN A 5 -7.99 9.38 1.42
N ALA A 6 -8.55 9.84 0.29
CA ALA A 6 -7.78 10.25 -0.88
C ALA A 6 -6.90 11.46 -0.57
N LYS A 7 -7.45 12.45 0.14
CA LYS A 7 -6.71 13.63 0.60
C LYS A 7 -5.56 13.25 1.53
N ARG A 8 -5.81 12.37 2.51
CA ARG A 8 -4.76 11.86 3.41
C ARG A 8 -3.66 11.13 2.64
N LEU A 9 -4.03 10.27 1.70
CA LEU A 9 -3.09 9.54 0.88
C LEU A 9 -2.24 10.48 0.02
N ARG A 10 -2.85 11.49 -0.61
CA ARG A 10 -2.12 12.49 -1.40
C ARG A 10 -1.08 13.26 -0.57
N VAL A 11 -1.43 13.65 0.66
CA VAL A 11 -0.50 14.31 1.58
C VAL A 11 0.67 13.37 1.92
N TRP A 12 0.37 12.11 2.21
CA TRP A 12 1.41 11.11 2.47
C TRP A 12 2.33 10.91 1.26
N VAL A 13 1.79 10.78 0.05
CA VAL A 13 2.58 10.64 -1.19
C VAL A 13 3.51 11.83 -1.39
N SER A 14 3.02 13.06 -1.22
CA SER A 14 3.84 14.27 -1.32
C SER A 14 5.01 14.25 -0.33
N LYS A 15 4.74 13.87 0.92
CA LYS A 15 5.78 13.71 1.95
C LYS A 15 6.83 12.66 1.56
N MET A 16 6.40 11.49 1.09
CA MET A 16 7.32 10.41 0.71
C MET A 16 8.19 10.80 -0.50
N LEU A 17 7.62 11.46 -1.50
CA LEU A 17 8.37 11.95 -2.66
C LEU A 17 9.43 13.00 -2.26
N SER A 18 9.13 13.84 -1.27
CA SER A 18 10.08 14.82 -0.75
C SER A 18 11.17 14.20 0.14
N GLN A 19 10.84 13.19 0.95
CA GLN A 19 11.78 12.58 1.89
C GLN A 19 12.67 11.50 1.25
N PHE A 20 12.13 10.79 0.26
CA PHE A 20 12.81 9.67 -0.40
C PHE A 20 12.85 9.92 -1.91
N PRO A 21 13.80 10.73 -2.41
CA PRO A 21 13.90 11.02 -3.85
C PRO A 21 14.29 9.77 -4.67
N ILE A 22 15.06 8.86 -4.06
CA ILE A 22 15.43 7.56 -4.61
C ILE A 22 14.56 6.49 -3.96
N ARG A 23 13.90 5.66 -4.77
CA ARG A 23 12.90 4.68 -4.32
C ARG A 23 13.06 3.39 -5.12
N GLU A 24 13.10 2.25 -4.45
CA GLU A 24 13.21 0.94 -5.09
C GLU A 24 11.86 0.37 -5.55
N GLY A 25 10.81 0.67 -4.80
CA GLY A 25 9.50 0.10 -5.04
C GLY A 25 8.45 0.53 -4.03
N VAL A 26 7.24 0.05 -4.27
CA VAL A 26 6.07 0.23 -3.40
C VAL A 26 5.33 -1.10 -3.28
N ALA A 27 5.13 -1.57 -2.06
CA ALA A 27 4.25 -2.68 -1.77
C ALA A 27 2.87 -2.15 -1.37
N VAL A 28 1.82 -2.75 -1.94
CA VAL A 28 0.43 -2.42 -1.65
C VAL A 28 -0.32 -3.71 -1.30
N SER A 29 -0.82 -3.79 -0.08
CA SER A 29 -1.61 -4.92 0.40
C SER A 29 -3.03 -4.47 0.67
N GLY A 30 -4.01 -5.15 0.08
CA GLY A 30 -5.41 -4.99 0.47
C GLY A 30 -5.77 -6.03 1.51
N VAL A 31 -6.53 -5.61 2.52
CA VAL A 31 -6.99 -6.48 3.60
C VAL A 31 -8.51 -6.51 3.59
N ALA A 32 -9.08 -7.69 3.77
CA ALA A 32 -10.51 -7.87 4.01
C ALA A 32 -10.74 -8.82 5.18
N GLU A 33 -11.81 -8.60 5.93
CA GLU A 33 -12.24 -9.56 6.96
C GLU A 33 -12.91 -10.76 6.29
N SER A 34 -12.77 -11.95 6.90
CA SER A 34 -13.43 -13.18 6.43
C SER A 34 -14.96 -13.07 6.33
N ALA A 35 -15.57 -12.22 7.16
CA ALA A 35 -17.01 -11.96 7.16
C ALA A 35 -17.48 -11.04 6.01
N GLU A 36 -16.57 -10.43 5.23
CA GLU A 36 -16.95 -9.59 4.10
C GLU A 36 -17.36 -10.42 2.87
N VAL A 37 -18.19 -9.83 2.01
CA VAL A 37 -18.68 -10.50 0.80
C VAL A 37 -17.55 -10.62 -0.23
N TYR A 38 -17.22 -11.86 -0.62
CA TYR A 38 -16.10 -12.22 -1.49
C TYR A 38 -14.77 -11.60 -1.02
N PRO A 39 -14.26 -12.00 0.16
CA PRO A 39 -13.19 -11.28 0.85
C PRO A 39 -11.87 -11.30 0.08
N GLY A 40 -11.57 -12.39 -0.64
CA GLY A 40 -10.39 -12.48 -1.50
C GLY A 40 -10.44 -11.49 -2.68
N GLU A 41 -11.58 -11.35 -3.35
CA GLU A 41 -11.74 -10.36 -4.42
C GLU A 41 -11.77 -8.93 -3.88
N LEU A 42 -12.38 -8.75 -2.71
CA LEU A 42 -12.48 -7.45 -2.06
C LEU A 42 -11.11 -6.92 -1.65
N SER A 43 -10.26 -7.77 -1.05
CA SER A 43 -8.90 -7.42 -0.67
C SER A 43 -8.08 -7.03 -1.90
N ALA A 44 -8.12 -7.83 -2.98
CA ALA A 44 -7.46 -7.51 -4.24
C ALA A 44 -7.95 -6.17 -4.84
N ARG A 45 -9.27 -5.91 -4.83
CA ARG A 45 -9.84 -4.65 -5.32
C ARG A 45 -9.40 -3.44 -4.49
N ARG A 46 -9.25 -3.58 -3.17
CA ARG A 46 -8.73 -2.54 -2.28
C ARG A 46 -7.28 -2.22 -2.63
N ALA A 47 -6.43 -3.24 -2.78
CA ALA A 47 -5.03 -3.09 -3.15
C ALA A 47 -4.87 -2.34 -4.48
N GLU A 48 -5.59 -2.79 -5.51
CA GLU A 48 -5.50 -2.20 -6.84
C GLU A 48 -6.06 -0.77 -6.88
N SER A 49 -7.12 -0.49 -6.11
CA SER A 49 -7.65 0.88 -5.98
C SER A 49 -6.62 1.82 -5.35
N ALA A 50 -5.95 1.39 -4.28
CA ALA A 50 -4.88 2.15 -3.65
C ALA A 50 -3.71 2.38 -4.63
N ARG A 51 -3.25 1.34 -5.35
CA ARG A 51 -2.21 1.46 -6.38
C ARG A 51 -2.56 2.53 -7.41
N ARG A 52 -3.76 2.49 -8.00
CA ARG A 52 -4.18 3.48 -9.01
C ARG A 52 -4.11 4.92 -8.52
N LEU A 53 -4.40 5.14 -7.24
CA LEU A 53 -4.33 6.45 -6.62
C LEU A 53 -2.88 6.89 -6.35
N LEU A 54 -2.01 5.98 -5.92
CA LEU A 54 -0.58 6.25 -5.76
C LEU A 54 0.04 6.71 -7.09
N VAL A 55 -0.27 6.01 -8.19
CA VAL A 55 0.14 6.38 -9.55
C VAL A 55 -0.41 7.75 -9.94
N ARG A 56 -1.69 8.01 -9.66
CA ARG A 56 -2.31 9.32 -9.92
C ARG A 56 -1.63 10.45 -9.14
N PHE A 57 -1.17 10.18 -7.91
CA PHE A 57 -0.56 11.18 -7.04
C PHE A 57 0.95 11.36 -7.24
N GLY A 58 1.60 10.56 -8.08
CA GLY A 58 2.97 10.84 -8.53
C GLY A 58 3.97 9.70 -8.35
N LEU A 59 3.62 8.63 -7.63
CA LEU A 59 4.41 7.39 -7.57
C LEU A 59 4.16 6.57 -8.84
N LYS A 60 4.76 7.00 -9.96
CA LYS A 60 4.50 6.41 -11.29
C LYS A 60 5.58 5.47 -11.78
N ARG A 61 6.80 5.58 -11.24
CA ARG A 61 8.01 4.96 -11.81
C ARG A 61 8.53 3.80 -10.96
N GLU A 62 7.95 3.62 -9.78
CA GLU A 62 8.32 2.62 -8.80
C GLU A 62 7.85 1.23 -9.24
N ARG A 63 8.60 0.19 -8.87
CA ARG A 63 8.13 -1.20 -9.01
C ARG A 63 7.04 -1.46 -7.99
N TYR A 64 5.92 -2.02 -8.43
CA TYR A 64 4.78 -2.32 -7.58
C TYR A 64 4.68 -3.81 -7.26
N ALA A 65 4.68 -4.15 -5.97
CA ALA A 65 4.22 -5.43 -5.48
C ALA A 65 2.79 -5.25 -4.95
N VAL A 66 1.81 -5.88 -5.59
CA VAL A 66 0.39 -5.75 -5.21
C VAL A 66 -0.14 -7.10 -4.78
N HIS A 67 -0.68 -7.17 -3.56
CA HIS A 67 -1.28 -8.39 -3.04
C HIS A 67 -2.56 -8.08 -2.26
N GLY A 68 -3.41 -9.09 -2.09
CA GLY A 68 -4.60 -9.01 -1.26
C GLY A 68 -4.68 -10.25 -0.40
N TYR A 69 -5.00 -10.09 0.88
CA TYR A 69 -5.18 -11.21 1.79
C TYR A 69 -6.43 -11.04 2.64
N VAL A 70 -6.94 -12.17 3.14
CA VAL A 70 -8.06 -12.21 4.06
C VAL A 70 -7.50 -12.30 5.47
N TYR A 71 -7.90 -11.38 6.33
CA TYR A 71 -7.52 -11.38 7.73
C TYR A 71 -8.41 -12.35 8.50
N GLU A 72 -7.77 -13.32 9.14
CA GLU A 72 -8.40 -14.24 10.07
C GLU A 72 -8.16 -13.74 11.49
N ARG A 73 -9.24 -13.36 12.19
CA ARG A 73 -9.15 -13.04 13.62
C ARG A 73 -8.78 -14.30 14.38
N MET A 74 -7.66 -14.25 15.10
CA MET A 74 -7.20 -15.36 15.93
C MET A 74 -7.76 -15.28 17.35
N SER A 75 -8.25 -14.11 17.77
CA SER A 75 -8.89 -13.89 19.06
C SER A 75 -10.08 -12.95 18.98
N ILE A 76 -11.02 -13.08 19.92
CA ILE A 76 -12.15 -12.14 20.11
C ILE A 76 -11.63 -10.75 20.51
N GLN A 77 -10.43 -10.67 21.07
CA GLN A 77 -9.75 -9.43 21.45
C GLN A 77 -9.03 -8.74 20.28
N ASP A 78 -8.96 -9.36 19.10
CA ASP A 78 -8.37 -8.71 17.91
C ASP A 78 -9.34 -7.63 17.41
N ASP A 79 -9.08 -6.39 17.81
CA ASP A 79 -9.82 -5.19 17.36
C ASP A 79 -9.24 -4.56 16.08
N GLU A 80 -8.32 -5.27 15.44
CA GLU A 80 -7.57 -4.77 14.30
C GLU A 80 -8.51 -4.39 13.14
N ASN A 81 -8.37 -3.17 12.62
CA ASN A 81 -9.18 -2.72 11.49
C ASN A 81 -8.71 -3.37 10.18
N ALA A 82 -9.17 -4.58 9.92
CA ALA A 82 -8.84 -5.38 8.74
C ALA A 82 -9.55 -4.92 7.45
N LYS A 83 -10.30 -3.80 7.48
CA LYS A 83 -10.96 -3.22 6.30
C LYS A 83 -10.13 -2.08 5.71
N ARG A 84 -8.93 -2.40 5.23
CA ARG A 84 -7.93 -1.39 4.85
C ARG A 84 -7.13 -1.74 3.60
N ALA A 85 -6.34 -0.76 3.16
CA ALA A 85 -5.21 -0.96 2.27
C ALA A 85 -3.96 -0.47 3.00
N GLU A 86 -2.90 -1.24 2.89
CA GLU A 86 -1.59 -0.98 3.47
C GLU A 86 -0.63 -0.63 2.36
N ILE A 87 0.23 0.34 2.63
CA ILE A 87 1.13 0.89 1.63
C ILE A 87 2.50 1.05 2.28
N THR A 88 3.46 0.35 1.73
CA THR A 88 4.86 0.42 2.16
C THR A 88 5.68 0.95 1.00
N LEU A 89 6.42 2.04 1.23
CA LEU A 89 7.37 2.56 0.28
C LEU A 89 8.76 2.06 0.66
N LEU A 90 9.48 1.51 -0.31
CA LEU A 90 10.85 1.05 -0.14
C LEU A 90 11.78 2.18 -0.61
N PRO A 91 12.46 2.89 0.31
CA PRO A 91 13.49 3.84 -0.06
C PRO A 91 14.59 3.13 -0.85
N GLY A 92 15.13 3.80 -1.86
CA GLY A 92 16.32 3.31 -2.53
C GLY A 92 17.57 3.89 -1.89
N CYS A 93 18.68 3.19 -2.06
CA CYS A 93 19.98 3.66 -1.60
C CYS A 93 20.50 4.80 -2.50
N PRO A 94 20.86 5.96 -1.95
CA PRO A 94 21.77 6.86 -2.63
C PRO A 94 23.11 6.11 -2.80
N ASP A 95 23.67 6.17 -4.02
CA ASP A 95 24.94 5.55 -4.42
C ASP A 95 24.94 4.05 -4.74
N ASN A 96 23.78 3.46 -5.05
CA ASN A 96 23.72 2.16 -5.74
C ASN A 96 24.58 1.10 -5.01
N CYS A 97 24.19 0.72 -3.78
CA CYS A 97 24.96 -0.11 -2.82
C CYS A 97 25.39 -1.52 -3.27
N CYS A 98 25.52 -1.79 -4.57
CA CYS A 98 26.13 -2.97 -5.13
C CYS A 98 27.07 -2.59 -6.29
N VAL A 99 28.18 -1.92 -5.98
CA VAL A 99 29.42 -2.04 -6.75
C VAL A 99 30.44 -2.67 -5.81
N ASP A 100 30.35 -3.98 -5.60
CA ASP A 100 31.48 -4.86 -5.24
C ASP A 100 30.99 -6.30 -4.98
N LYS A 101 30.88 -7.09 -6.05
CA LYS A 101 31.63 -8.34 -6.29
C LYS A 101 31.08 -9.10 -7.50
#